data_AF-A0A7J9BMT0-F1
#
_entry.id   AF-A0A7J9BMT0-F1
#
_cell.length_a   1.000
_cell.length_b   1.000
_cell.length_c   1.000
_cell.angle_alpha   90.00
_cell.angle_beta   90.00
_cell.angle_gamma   90.00
#
_symmetry.space_group_name_H-M   'P 1'
#
loop_
_entity.id
_entity.type
_entity.pdbx_description
1 polymer ?
#
loop_
_entity_poly.entity_id
_entity_poly.type
_entity_poly.pdbx_seq_one_letter_code
_entity_poly.pdbx_strand_id
1 'polypeptide(L)'
;MRSGEPLKMAEVGVEGRLLPTQKIERISSNLTALLPFYSGLADILPTETLIWKLKLIKSASAYTNSRLHAVKTEVLVLASDKDHLFPSGEEAHRLKKLLPNCMIRIFKDNGHTLLMEDSMNLLTVIKGTCKYRRSKSHDFTKDFLPPSMSEYRYTFNNVDIFCPWNRRFLNFASCSSLFSTMENGKIVKGLAGVPDEGPVLLVGNHMLLGMDLSSLCEAFLREKKILVRGVAHPELFWGNFHTSSNVFNFFDLMKVMGAMPVSPKSLLKALSTNSHVLLYPGGAREALHRKVRLRFRLYPMEPSWNLQSGCKHVFDCVSTGEAYKLFWPNQPEFVRFAAQFGATIVPFGAVGEDDMAKVVFDYYDYMKIPMLNDRIKEVIRSGGVQIRDKAKGEVASQEIFIPGMIPKIPGRFYYLFGKPIKLKGREDLVENRESANEVYLQAKAEVERCIGYLLKKREEDPFRSIINRLIYRTFHAPLHQVPSFKP
;
A
#
# COMPACT_ATOMS: atom_id res chain seq x y z
N MET A 1 37.81 14.83 8.34
CA MET A 1 36.56 14.05 8.42
C MET A 1 35.40 15.03 8.51
N ARG A 2 34.55 15.18 7.47
CA ARG A 2 33.30 15.92 7.62
C ARG A 2 32.28 14.96 8.20
N SER A 3 32.02 15.05 9.51
CA SER A 3 30.95 14.35 10.20
C SER A 3 29.61 14.99 9.83
N GLY A 4 28.78 14.30 9.04
CA GLY A 4 27.46 14.79 8.62
C GLY A 4 27.49 16.01 7.68
N GLU A 5 26.35 16.33 7.09
CA GLU A 5 26.14 17.63 6.42
C GLU A 5 25.65 18.62 7.50
N PRO A 6 26.48 19.59 7.95
CA PRO A 6 26.16 20.41 9.14
C PRO A 6 24.84 21.17 9.03
N LEU A 7 24.48 21.55 7.80
CA LEU A 7 23.22 22.22 7.51
C LEU A 7 22.01 21.35 7.86
N LYS A 8 22.02 20.05 7.49
CA LYS A 8 20.93 19.12 7.79
C LYS A 8 20.80 18.77 9.26
N MET A 9 21.92 18.75 9.98
CA MET A 9 21.92 18.59 11.44
C MET A 9 21.35 19.83 12.13
N ALA A 10 21.66 21.03 11.62
CA ALA A 10 21.17 22.28 12.16
C ALA A 10 19.68 22.53 11.88
N GLU A 11 19.09 21.86 10.89
CA GLU A 11 17.66 21.91 10.58
C GLU A 11 16.79 21.07 11.53
N VAL A 12 17.39 20.16 12.32
CA VAL A 12 16.65 19.31 13.27
C VAL A 12 15.90 20.16 14.31
N GLY A 13 14.60 19.91 14.45
CA GLY A 13 13.75 20.62 15.42
C GLY A 13 13.34 22.03 15.01
N VAL A 14 13.63 22.44 13.77
CA VAL A 14 13.12 23.69 13.18
C VAL A 14 11.72 23.42 12.61
N GLU A 15 10.68 23.63 13.42
CA GLU A 15 9.31 23.36 13.01
C GLU A 15 8.91 24.11 11.72
N GLY A 16 8.15 23.43 10.86
CA GLY A 16 7.68 23.99 9.58
C GLY A 16 6.82 25.25 9.68
N ARG A 17 6.31 25.59 10.88
CA ARG A 17 5.41 26.74 11.14
C ARG A 17 6.12 28.07 11.45
N LEU A 18 7.43 28.08 11.61
CA LEU A 18 8.20 29.29 11.91
C LEU A 18 8.31 30.22 10.70
N LEU A 19 8.36 31.54 10.94
CA LEU A 19 8.63 32.53 9.90
C LEU A 19 10.05 32.34 9.32
N PRO A 20 10.30 32.67 8.04
CA PRO A 20 11.59 32.43 7.40
C PRO A 20 12.80 32.98 8.15
N THR A 21 12.69 34.19 8.72
CA THR A 21 13.74 34.83 9.53
C THR A 21 14.04 34.05 10.82
N GLN A 22 13.00 33.56 11.50
CA GLN A 22 13.15 32.75 12.71
C GLN A 22 13.79 31.37 12.42
N LYS A 23 13.53 30.81 11.24
CA LYS A 23 14.19 29.57 10.78
C LYS A 23 15.68 29.79 10.57
N ILE A 24 16.06 30.89 9.90
CA ILE A 24 17.46 31.22 9.63
C ILE A 24 18.22 31.47 10.94
N GLU A 25 17.66 32.20 11.89
CA GLU A 25 18.27 32.45 13.21
C GLU A 25 18.50 31.14 13.98
N ARG A 26 17.52 30.22 13.96
CA ARG A 26 17.62 28.95 14.67
C ARG A 26 18.63 27.99 14.04
N ILE A 27 18.67 27.92 12.70
CA ILE A 27 19.69 27.16 11.96
C ILE A 27 21.08 27.75 12.24
N SER A 28 21.23 29.07 12.24
CA SER A 28 22.49 29.75 12.55
C SER A 28 22.98 29.46 13.97
N SER A 29 22.07 29.51 14.95
CA SER A 29 22.37 29.14 16.35
C SER A 29 22.80 27.67 16.47
N ASN A 30 22.06 26.76 15.83
CA ASN A 30 22.39 25.33 15.83
C ASN A 30 23.75 25.04 15.15
N LEU A 31 24.06 25.70 14.03
CA LEU A 31 25.37 25.60 13.37
C LEU A 31 26.49 26.11 14.27
N THR A 32 26.26 27.22 14.98
CA THR A 32 27.23 27.79 15.92
C THR A 32 27.51 26.83 17.08
N ALA A 33 26.48 26.13 17.56
CA ALA A 33 26.61 25.11 18.61
C ALA A 33 27.40 23.86 18.16
N LEU A 34 27.51 23.62 16.85
CA LEU A 34 28.31 22.52 16.30
C LEU A 34 29.81 22.86 16.17
N LEU A 35 30.19 24.15 16.14
CA LEU A 35 31.58 24.59 15.94
C LEU A 35 32.59 24.06 16.98
N PRO A 36 32.29 24.04 18.30
CA PRO A 36 33.23 23.56 19.32
C PRO A 36 33.60 22.08 19.19
N PHE A 37 32.75 21.27 18.55
CA PHE A 37 33.03 19.84 18.33
C PHE A 37 34.11 19.60 17.28
N TYR A 38 34.30 20.53 16.34
CA TYR A 38 35.30 20.39 15.27
C TYR A 38 36.71 20.75 15.72
N SER A 39 36.86 21.71 16.64
CA SER A 39 38.16 22.13 17.16
C SER A 39 38.76 21.13 18.16
N GLY A 40 37.93 20.40 18.92
CA GLY A 40 38.39 19.42 19.93
C GLY A 40 38.68 18.01 19.41
N LEU A 41 38.44 17.71 18.13
CA LEU A 41 38.61 16.34 17.59
C LEU A 41 40.05 15.84 17.64
N ALA A 42 41.03 16.73 17.48
CA ALA A 42 42.45 16.40 17.59
C ALA A 42 42.86 16.06 19.04
N ASP A 43 42.24 16.71 20.02
CA ASP A 43 42.47 16.47 21.45
C ASP A 43 41.78 15.17 21.93
N ILE A 44 40.66 14.79 21.29
CA ILE A 44 39.89 13.57 21.60
C ILE A 44 40.53 12.30 21.01
N LEU A 45 41.27 12.41 19.90
CA LEU A 45 41.89 11.29 19.20
C LEU A 45 43.38 11.55 18.86
N PRO A 46 44.29 11.50 19.87
CA PRO A 46 45.73 11.54 19.62
C PRO A 46 46.20 10.43 18.67
N THR A 47 47.31 10.65 17.97
CA THR A 47 47.84 9.74 16.93
C THR A 47 48.03 8.30 17.43
N GLU A 48 48.57 8.13 18.63
CA GLU A 48 48.81 6.82 19.25
C GLU A 48 47.48 6.10 19.53
N THR A 49 46.48 6.86 20.00
CA THR A 49 45.13 6.35 20.25
C THR A 49 44.44 5.94 18.95
N LEU A 50 44.61 6.73 17.89
CA LEU A 50 44.08 6.41 16.56
C LEU A 50 44.69 5.12 16.02
N ILE A 51 46.02 4.97 16.09
CA ILE A 51 46.71 3.74 15.66
C ILE A 51 46.20 2.53 16.44
N TRP A 52 46.07 2.66 17.76
CA TRP A 52 45.55 1.59 18.60
C TRP A 52 44.10 1.22 18.23
N LYS A 53 43.21 2.21 18.04
CA LYS A 53 41.82 1.99 17.60
C LYS A 53 41.76 1.31 16.23
N LEU A 54 42.61 1.68 15.27
CA LEU A 54 42.67 1.04 13.96
C LEU A 54 43.11 -0.43 14.06
N LYS A 55 44.10 -0.76 14.89
CA LYS A 55 44.50 -2.15 15.16
C LYS A 55 43.35 -2.95 15.78
N LEU A 56 42.63 -2.35 16.73
CA LEU A 56 41.47 -2.97 17.36
C LEU A 56 40.35 -3.26 16.34
N ILE A 57 39.99 -2.29 15.51
CA ILE A 57 38.98 -2.44 14.45
C ILE A 57 39.41 -3.52 13.44
N LYS A 58 40.69 -3.59 13.08
CA LYS A 58 41.21 -4.64 12.18
C LYS A 58 41.02 -6.04 12.77
N SER A 59 41.36 -6.23 14.04
CA SER A 59 41.16 -7.52 14.73
C SER A 59 39.69 -7.87 14.88
N ALA A 60 38.87 -6.91 15.35
CA ALA A 60 37.44 -7.09 15.56
C ALA A 60 36.68 -7.37 14.25
N SER A 61 37.04 -6.72 13.15
CA SER A 61 36.42 -6.95 11.84
C SER A 61 36.74 -8.34 11.29
N ALA A 62 37.96 -8.85 11.44
CA ALA A 62 38.31 -10.21 11.05
C ALA A 62 37.49 -11.26 11.81
N TYR A 63 37.38 -11.09 13.14
CA TYR A 63 36.54 -11.95 13.98
C TYR A 63 35.06 -11.89 13.57
N THR A 64 34.52 -10.68 13.42
CA THR A 64 33.11 -10.47 13.09
C THR A 64 32.78 -11.05 11.72
N ASN A 65 33.59 -10.78 10.70
CA ASN A 65 33.39 -11.28 9.34
C ASN A 65 33.37 -12.82 9.30
N SER A 66 34.19 -13.49 10.11
CA SER A 66 34.20 -14.95 10.20
C SER A 66 32.90 -15.54 10.77
N ARG A 67 32.08 -14.74 11.46
CA ARG A 67 30.88 -15.19 12.21
C ARG A 67 29.57 -14.56 11.77
N LEU A 68 29.54 -13.71 10.74
CA LEU A 68 28.31 -13.09 10.24
C LEU A 68 27.24 -14.15 9.92
N HIS A 69 27.64 -15.29 9.35
CA HIS A 69 26.75 -16.42 9.04
C HIS A 69 26.05 -17.02 10.27
N ALA A 70 26.59 -16.84 11.48
CA ALA A 70 26.00 -17.34 12.72
C ALA A 70 24.85 -16.46 13.23
N VAL A 71 24.68 -15.26 12.68
CA VAL A 71 23.60 -14.33 13.07
C VAL A 71 22.29 -14.79 12.42
N LYS A 72 21.48 -15.51 13.20
CA LYS A 72 20.17 -16.02 12.77
C LYS A 72 19.01 -15.04 12.98
N THR A 73 19.20 -14.01 13.82
CA THR A 73 18.15 -13.00 14.09
C THR A 73 17.87 -12.16 12.85
N GLU A 74 16.70 -11.53 12.82
CA GLU A 74 16.41 -10.49 11.84
C GLU A 74 17.31 -9.28 12.05
N VAL A 75 17.88 -8.78 10.97
CA VAL A 75 18.76 -7.61 10.96
C VAL A 75 18.18 -6.54 10.04
N LEU A 76 18.18 -5.29 10.50
CA LEU A 76 17.91 -4.12 9.69
C LEU A 76 19.17 -3.25 9.66
N VAL A 77 19.77 -3.11 8.50
CA VAL A 77 20.93 -2.23 8.28
C VAL A 77 20.43 -0.92 7.71
N LEU A 78 20.79 0.18 8.36
CA LEU A 78 20.59 1.54 7.85
C LEU A 78 21.94 2.06 7.39
N ALA A 79 22.01 2.54 6.16
CA ALA A 79 23.25 3.04 5.58
C ALA A 79 23.00 4.35 4.85
N SER A 80 24.04 5.16 4.80
CA SER A 80 24.03 6.44 4.13
C SER A 80 24.84 6.37 2.85
N ASP A 81 24.33 6.96 1.77
CA ASP A 81 24.97 6.91 0.45
C ASP A 81 26.00 8.04 0.28
N LYS A 82 25.81 9.18 0.96
CA LYS A 82 26.79 10.28 1.00
C LYS A 82 27.64 10.23 2.28
N ASP A 83 27.91 9.03 2.78
CA ASP A 83 28.89 8.84 3.86
C ASP A 83 30.30 9.03 3.30
N HIS A 84 30.89 10.18 3.58
CA HIS A 84 32.27 10.49 3.16
C HIS A 84 33.34 9.92 4.10
N LEU A 85 32.94 9.28 5.21
CA LEU A 85 33.88 8.66 6.16
C LEU A 85 34.05 7.17 5.87
N PHE A 86 32.96 6.49 5.53
CA PHE A 86 32.96 5.06 5.25
C PHE A 86 32.14 4.72 3.99
N PRO A 87 32.51 3.66 3.26
CA PRO A 87 31.72 3.10 2.15
C PRO A 87 30.47 2.38 2.66
N SER A 88 29.60 3.10 3.37
CA SER A 88 28.45 2.56 4.11
C SER A 88 27.43 1.90 3.18
N GLY A 89 27.24 2.45 1.96
CA GLY A 89 26.38 1.86 0.93
C GLY A 89 26.88 0.49 0.46
N GLU A 90 28.15 0.38 0.06
CA GLU A 90 28.72 -0.91 -0.37
C GLU A 90 28.74 -1.92 0.77
N GLU A 91 29.07 -1.47 1.99
CA GLU A 91 29.09 -2.33 3.17
C GLU A 91 27.70 -2.89 3.49
N ALA A 92 26.64 -2.07 3.41
CA ALA A 92 25.27 -2.56 3.59
C ALA A 92 24.90 -3.64 2.56
N HIS A 93 25.30 -3.45 1.30
CA HIS A 93 25.10 -4.46 0.27
C HIS A 93 25.91 -5.74 0.53
N ARG A 94 27.14 -5.63 1.04
CA ARG A 94 27.95 -6.79 1.44
C ARG A 94 27.29 -7.54 2.60
N LEU A 95 26.85 -6.82 3.63
CA LEU A 95 26.16 -7.40 4.79
C LEU A 95 24.85 -8.10 4.38
N LYS A 96 24.07 -7.51 3.47
CA LYS A 96 22.86 -8.14 2.93
C LYS A 96 23.12 -9.51 2.30
N LYS A 97 24.27 -9.68 1.63
CA LYS A 97 24.65 -10.95 0.99
C LYS A 97 25.12 -11.99 2.00
N LEU A 98 25.71 -11.57 3.12
CA LEU A 98 26.32 -12.46 4.11
C LEU A 98 25.37 -12.84 5.26
N LEU A 99 24.43 -11.96 5.60
CA LEU A 99 23.48 -12.16 6.67
C LEU A 99 22.16 -12.74 6.12
N PRO A 100 21.70 -13.90 6.58
CA PRO A 100 20.56 -14.61 5.98
C PRO A 100 19.23 -13.86 6.11
N ASN A 101 19.02 -13.11 7.22
CA ASN A 101 17.78 -12.42 7.53
C ASN A 101 17.95 -10.89 7.56
N CYS A 102 18.70 -10.35 6.60
CA CYS A 102 19.08 -8.94 6.56
C CYS A 102 18.24 -8.12 5.57
N MET A 103 17.62 -7.06 6.09
CA MET A 103 17.01 -6.00 5.31
C MET A 103 17.91 -4.76 5.35
N ILE A 104 17.98 -4.02 4.26
CA ILE A 104 18.78 -2.79 4.19
C ILE A 104 17.92 -1.61 3.77
N ARG A 105 18.23 -0.42 4.30
CA ARG A 105 17.72 0.87 3.81
C ARG A 105 18.87 1.82 3.62
N ILE A 106 19.02 2.31 2.39
CA ILE A 106 20.09 3.19 1.96
C ILE A 106 19.51 4.59 1.74
N PHE A 107 20.08 5.55 2.45
CA PHE A 107 19.67 6.94 2.46
C PHE A 107 20.54 7.77 1.53
N LYS A 108 19.99 8.01 0.33
CA LYS A 108 20.71 8.62 -0.81
C LYS A 108 21.22 10.02 -0.55
N ASP A 109 20.50 10.79 0.25
CA ASP A 109 20.79 12.20 0.47
C ASP A 109 21.39 12.48 1.84
N ASN A 110 21.69 11.45 2.62
CA ASN A 110 22.16 11.61 3.99
C ASN A 110 23.67 11.42 4.09
N GLY A 111 24.27 12.03 5.12
CA GLY A 111 25.69 11.89 5.46
C GLY A 111 25.93 10.81 6.51
N HIS A 112 27.14 10.79 7.08
CA HIS A 112 27.57 9.79 8.07
C HIS A 112 26.65 9.72 9.32
N THR A 113 26.16 10.87 9.76
CA THR A 113 25.36 11.02 10.99
C THR A 113 23.87 10.81 10.73
N LEU A 114 23.52 9.69 10.08
CA LEU A 114 22.18 9.41 9.57
C LEU A 114 21.05 9.62 10.60
N LEU A 115 21.27 9.20 11.86
CA LEU A 115 20.26 9.30 12.92
C LEU A 115 20.06 10.73 13.47
N MET A 116 20.94 11.67 13.12
CA MET A 116 20.92 13.06 13.56
C MET A 116 20.47 14.02 12.46
N GLU A 117 20.05 13.52 11.30
CA GLU A 117 19.59 14.35 10.19
C GLU A 117 18.05 14.33 10.11
N ASP A 118 17.43 15.49 9.88
CA ASP A 118 15.96 15.66 9.96
C ASP A 118 15.17 14.85 8.90
N SER A 119 15.84 14.44 7.82
CA SER A 119 15.21 13.68 6.72
C SER A 119 14.93 12.21 7.05
N MET A 120 15.45 11.66 8.16
CA MET A 120 15.25 10.27 8.56
C MET A 120 14.29 10.17 9.76
N ASN A 121 13.23 9.37 9.63
CA ASN A 121 12.37 9.00 10.76
C ASN A 121 12.54 7.50 11.08
N LEU A 122 13.31 7.21 12.13
CA LEU A 122 13.68 5.84 12.50
C LEU A 122 12.44 5.01 12.85
N LEU A 123 11.48 5.62 13.55
CA LEU A 123 10.25 4.94 13.93
C LEU A 123 9.44 4.52 12.70
N THR A 124 9.29 5.41 11.72
CA THR A 124 8.62 5.09 10.45
C THR A 124 9.35 3.98 9.70
N VAL A 125 10.69 3.98 9.70
CA VAL A 125 11.49 2.92 9.05
C VAL A 125 11.26 1.58 9.71
N ILE A 126 11.28 1.53 11.05
CA ILE A 126 11.06 0.30 11.80
C ILE A 126 9.61 -0.21 11.58
N LYS A 127 8.61 0.68 11.55
CA LYS A 127 7.21 0.33 11.24
C LYS A 127 7.07 -0.23 9.82
N GLY A 128 7.57 0.49 8.81
CA GLY A 128 7.46 0.10 7.40
C GLY A 128 8.24 -1.17 7.04
N THR A 129 9.26 -1.51 7.82
CA THR A 129 10.02 -2.77 7.68
C THR A 129 9.45 -3.91 8.54
N CYS A 130 8.37 -3.67 9.28
CA CYS A 130 7.77 -4.61 10.23
C CYS A 130 8.77 -5.20 11.24
N LYS A 131 9.78 -4.43 11.66
CA LYS A 131 10.80 -4.90 12.61
C LYS A 131 10.42 -4.66 14.08
N TYR A 132 9.48 -3.76 14.32
CA TYR A 132 8.95 -3.56 15.66
C TYR A 132 8.03 -4.72 16.08
N ARG A 133 8.33 -5.33 17.24
CA ARG A 133 7.50 -6.34 17.90
C ARG A 133 7.76 -6.32 19.40
N ARG A 134 6.73 -6.61 20.21
CA ARG A 134 6.83 -6.68 21.68
C ARG A 134 7.08 -8.09 22.20
N SER A 135 7.02 -9.11 21.35
CA SER A 135 7.24 -10.50 21.72
C SER A 135 8.16 -11.20 20.70
N LYS A 136 8.47 -12.48 20.95
CA LYS A 136 9.25 -13.30 20.02
C LYS A 136 8.57 -13.47 18.65
N SER A 137 7.24 -13.38 18.60
CA SER A 137 6.44 -13.50 17.37
C SER A 137 5.78 -12.17 17.02
N HIS A 138 5.69 -11.86 15.72
CA HIS A 138 4.93 -10.70 15.25
C HIS A 138 3.43 -10.83 15.56
N ASP A 139 2.86 -9.78 16.14
CA ASP A 139 1.44 -9.63 16.38
C ASP A 139 0.98 -8.28 15.79
N PHE A 140 0.48 -8.29 14.56
CA PHE A 140 0.06 -7.07 13.86
C PHE A 140 -1.08 -6.32 14.55
N THR A 141 -1.76 -6.91 15.53
CA THR A 141 -2.74 -6.21 16.34
C THR A 141 -2.08 -5.58 17.55
N LYS A 142 -1.34 -6.36 18.34
CA LYS A 142 -0.69 -5.85 19.56
C LYS A 142 0.47 -4.91 19.23
N ASP A 143 1.36 -5.28 18.32
CA ASP A 143 2.55 -4.51 17.96
C ASP A 143 2.23 -3.24 17.14
N PHE A 144 0.97 -3.05 16.76
CA PHE A 144 0.56 -1.88 15.99
C PHE A 144 0.74 -0.58 16.78
N LEU A 145 1.28 0.42 16.09
CA LEU A 145 1.43 1.78 16.57
C LEU A 145 0.72 2.71 15.56
N PRO A 146 -0.27 3.50 15.99
CA PRO A 146 -0.96 4.44 15.12
C PRO A 146 0.00 5.34 14.34
N PRO A 147 -0.33 5.71 13.09
CA PRO A 147 0.48 6.65 12.33
C PRO A 147 0.42 8.04 12.97
N SER A 148 1.58 8.70 13.01
CA SER A 148 1.68 10.12 13.37
C SER A 148 1.10 11.01 12.26
N MET A 149 0.84 12.28 12.57
CA MET A 149 0.36 13.23 11.56
C MET A 149 1.37 13.49 10.44
N SER A 150 2.68 13.38 10.70
CA SER A 150 3.71 13.46 9.67
C SER A 150 3.67 12.23 8.76
N GLU A 151 3.52 11.02 9.30
CA GLU A 151 3.35 9.78 8.53
C GLU A 151 2.06 9.81 7.70
N TYR A 152 0.96 10.30 8.28
CA TYR A 152 -0.29 10.54 7.56
C TYR A 152 -0.08 11.51 6.38
N ARG A 153 0.48 12.70 6.64
CA ARG A 153 0.72 13.70 5.59
C ARG A 153 1.68 13.17 4.54
N TYR A 154 2.74 12.49 4.94
CA TYR A 154 3.69 11.90 4.00
C TYR A 154 2.99 10.86 3.11
N THR A 155 2.21 9.97 3.72
CA THR A 155 1.45 8.94 3.01
C THR A 155 0.49 9.57 2.02
N PHE A 156 -0.36 10.50 2.47
CA PHE A 156 -1.44 11.07 1.66
C PHE A 156 -1.01 12.23 0.73
N ASN A 157 0.16 12.83 0.94
CA ASN A 157 0.63 13.96 0.12
C ASN A 157 1.79 13.61 -0.83
N ASN A 158 2.62 12.61 -0.54
CA ASN A 158 3.89 12.40 -1.25
C ASN A 158 3.99 11.09 -2.06
N VAL A 159 3.20 10.06 -1.75
CA VAL A 159 3.40 8.73 -2.36
C VAL A 159 2.13 8.22 -3.02
N ASP A 160 2.24 7.89 -4.31
CA ASP A 160 1.25 7.18 -5.11
C ASP A 160 1.94 6.10 -5.97
N ILE A 161 1.32 4.93 -6.12
CA ILE A 161 1.84 3.83 -6.94
C ILE A 161 1.82 4.20 -8.43
N PHE A 162 0.79 4.92 -8.88
CA PHE A 162 0.50 5.07 -10.31
C PHE A 162 0.99 6.39 -10.90
N CYS A 163 1.23 7.39 -10.05
CA CYS A 163 1.76 8.68 -10.49
C CYS A 163 2.96 9.08 -9.62
N PRO A 164 4.16 8.51 -9.86
CA PRO A 164 5.37 8.80 -9.08
C PRO A 164 5.81 10.27 -9.16
N TRP A 165 5.29 11.03 -10.14
CA TRP A 165 5.77 12.37 -10.47
C TRP A 165 5.02 13.49 -9.75
N ASN A 166 3.76 13.30 -9.30
CA ASN A 166 3.06 14.33 -8.52
C ASN A 166 1.71 13.85 -7.92
N ARG A 167 1.64 13.58 -6.62
CA ARG A 167 0.36 13.19 -5.98
C ARG A 167 -0.64 14.35 -5.81
N ARG A 168 -0.18 15.61 -5.86
CA ARG A 168 -1.09 16.75 -6.02
C ARG A 168 -1.93 16.63 -7.29
N PHE A 169 -1.57 15.76 -8.24
CA PHE A 169 -2.34 15.44 -9.43
C PHE A 169 -3.29 14.24 -9.25
N LEU A 170 -2.98 13.17 -8.49
CA LEU A 170 -3.92 12.03 -8.33
C LEU A 170 -5.04 12.29 -7.31
N ASN A 171 -4.78 12.94 -6.17
CA ASN A 171 -5.87 13.39 -5.27
C ASN A 171 -6.73 14.48 -5.96
N PHE A 172 -6.09 15.32 -6.78
CA PHE A 172 -6.74 16.30 -7.67
C PHE A 172 -7.59 15.66 -8.77
N ALA A 173 -7.09 14.56 -9.36
CA ALA A 173 -7.76 13.80 -10.39
C ALA A 173 -8.90 12.96 -9.81
N SER A 174 -8.69 12.18 -8.75
CA SER A 174 -9.66 11.18 -8.29
C SER A 174 -10.81 11.75 -7.46
N CYS A 175 -10.65 12.92 -6.80
CA CYS A 175 -11.65 13.63 -5.96
C CYS A 175 -12.81 12.73 -5.49
N SER A 176 -12.52 11.78 -4.61
CA SER A 176 -13.44 10.70 -4.28
C SER A 176 -14.75 11.19 -3.68
N SER A 177 -15.86 10.61 -4.13
CA SER A 177 -17.19 10.89 -3.60
C SER A 177 -17.72 9.67 -2.85
N LEU A 178 -17.96 9.85 -1.56
CA LEU A 178 -18.41 8.80 -0.66
C LEU A 178 -19.89 9.02 -0.33
N PHE A 179 -20.62 7.91 -0.29
CA PHE A 179 -22.03 7.84 0.06
C PHE A 179 -22.25 6.68 1.01
N SER A 180 -23.24 6.78 1.89
CA SER A 180 -23.61 5.69 2.80
C SER A 180 -25.12 5.59 2.94
N THR A 181 -25.60 4.38 3.21
CA THR A 181 -27.01 4.07 3.36
C THR A 181 -27.38 4.09 4.83
N MET A 182 -28.31 4.97 5.22
CA MET A 182 -28.82 5.09 6.59
C MET A 182 -29.74 3.89 6.94
N GLU A 183 -30.07 3.71 8.22
CA GLU A 183 -30.92 2.59 8.67
C GLU A 183 -32.31 2.56 8.00
N ASN A 184 -32.85 3.74 7.69
CA ASN A 184 -34.11 3.93 6.98
C ASN A 184 -34.01 3.72 5.44
N GLY A 185 -32.85 3.31 4.93
CA GLY A 185 -32.61 3.05 3.51
C GLY A 185 -32.25 4.29 2.68
N LYS A 186 -32.25 5.50 3.27
CA LYS A 186 -31.86 6.72 2.57
C LYS A 186 -30.35 6.76 2.32
N ILE A 187 -29.95 7.03 1.08
CA ILE A 187 -28.55 7.26 0.72
C ILE A 187 -28.20 8.73 1.03
N VAL A 188 -27.09 8.94 1.73
CA VAL A 188 -26.57 10.27 2.08
C VAL A 188 -25.11 10.40 1.68
N LYS A 189 -24.64 11.63 1.45
CA LYS A 189 -23.23 11.92 1.20
C LYS A 189 -22.41 11.71 2.49
N GLY A 190 -21.21 11.19 2.35
CA GLY A 190 -20.29 10.89 3.44
C GLY A 190 -20.53 9.53 4.08
N LEU A 191 -19.96 9.33 5.27
CA LEU A 191 -19.94 8.04 5.97
C LEU A 191 -20.90 7.95 7.17
N ALA A 192 -22.00 8.70 7.16
CA ALA A 192 -22.95 8.72 8.28
C ALA A 192 -23.68 7.39 8.51
N GLY A 193 -23.91 6.60 7.46
CA GLY A 193 -24.51 5.27 7.56
C GLY A 193 -23.56 4.17 8.04
N VAL A 194 -22.27 4.47 8.21
CA VAL A 194 -21.27 3.52 8.71
C VAL A 194 -21.12 3.69 10.24
N PRO A 195 -21.13 2.60 11.03
CA PRO A 195 -20.98 2.69 12.49
C PRO A 195 -19.66 3.34 12.92
N ASP A 196 -19.72 4.20 13.93
CA ASP A 196 -18.54 4.83 14.54
C ASP A 196 -17.78 3.88 15.48
N GLU A 197 -18.49 2.92 16.08
CA GLU A 197 -17.93 1.93 17.02
C GLU A 197 -17.79 0.55 16.38
N GLY A 198 -16.67 -0.12 16.68
CA GLY A 198 -16.39 -1.48 16.23
C GLY A 198 -16.92 -2.58 17.15
N PRO A 199 -16.77 -3.86 16.76
CA PRO A 199 -16.05 -4.30 15.57
C PRO A 199 -16.88 -4.16 14.28
N VAL A 200 -16.25 -3.62 13.23
CA VAL A 200 -16.87 -3.44 11.92
C VAL A 200 -16.03 -4.13 10.86
N LEU A 201 -16.68 -4.90 9.99
CA LEU A 201 -16.06 -5.52 8.83
C LEU A 201 -16.59 -4.86 7.55
N LEU A 202 -15.78 -4.01 6.93
CA LEU A 202 -16.06 -3.42 5.62
C LEU A 202 -15.77 -4.46 4.54
N VAL A 203 -16.76 -4.79 3.72
CA VAL A 203 -16.65 -5.84 2.69
C VAL A 203 -17.05 -5.27 1.34
N GLY A 204 -16.19 -5.35 0.32
CA GLY A 204 -16.49 -4.78 -0.99
C GLY A 204 -15.70 -5.39 -2.14
N ASN A 205 -15.85 -4.82 -3.34
CA ASN A 205 -15.06 -5.20 -4.51
C ASN A 205 -13.67 -4.58 -4.45
N HIS A 206 -12.65 -5.34 -4.87
CA HIS A 206 -11.29 -4.82 -4.93
C HIS A 206 -11.04 -4.16 -6.28
N MET A 207 -10.82 -2.84 -6.29
CA MET A 207 -10.43 -2.16 -7.54
C MET A 207 -9.01 -2.58 -7.96
N LEU A 208 -8.70 -2.46 -9.26
CA LEU A 208 -7.42 -2.74 -9.91
C LEU A 208 -6.26 -2.26 -9.04
N LEU A 209 -5.40 -3.21 -8.65
CA LEU A 209 -4.21 -2.97 -7.83
C LEU A 209 -4.47 -2.24 -6.49
N GLY A 210 -5.70 -2.24 -6.00
CA GLY A 210 -6.08 -1.55 -4.77
C GLY A 210 -6.11 -0.03 -4.86
N MET A 211 -6.41 0.53 -6.04
CA MET A 211 -6.56 1.99 -6.22
C MET A 211 -7.61 2.62 -5.29
N ASP A 212 -8.54 1.82 -4.76
CA ASP A 212 -9.56 2.24 -3.80
C ASP A 212 -9.00 2.57 -2.41
N LEU A 213 -7.95 1.86 -1.99
CA LEU A 213 -7.47 1.85 -0.61
C LEU A 213 -7.12 3.23 -0.06
N SER A 214 -6.32 4.00 -0.80
CA SER A 214 -5.80 5.29 -0.35
C SER A 214 -6.94 6.27 -0.05
N SER A 215 -7.85 6.46 -0.99
CA SER A 215 -8.93 7.44 -0.84
C SER A 215 -10.00 7.01 0.17
N LEU A 216 -10.28 5.71 0.26
CA LEU A 216 -11.17 5.16 1.28
C LEU A 216 -10.59 5.39 2.68
N CYS A 217 -9.33 4.99 2.92
CA CYS A 217 -8.70 5.14 4.23
C CYS A 217 -8.55 6.61 4.64
N GLU A 218 -8.23 7.50 3.68
CA GLU A 218 -8.17 8.95 3.93
C GLU A 218 -9.52 9.50 4.39
N ALA A 219 -10.61 9.09 3.74
CA ALA A 219 -11.95 9.58 4.06
C ALA A 219 -12.42 9.13 5.45
N PHE A 220 -12.17 7.88 5.84
CA PHE A 220 -12.50 7.39 7.19
C PHE A 220 -11.73 8.13 8.28
N LEU A 221 -10.43 8.37 8.08
CA LEU A 221 -9.61 9.14 9.01
C LEU A 221 -10.09 10.60 9.09
N ARG A 222 -10.43 11.21 7.96
CA ARG A 222 -10.87 12.61 7.90
C ARG A 222 -12.25 12.83 8.51
N GLU A 223 -13.23 12.00 8.16
CA GLU A 223 -14.64 12.21 8.52
C GLU A 223 -15.02 11.56 9.86
N LYS A 224 -14.45 10.39 10.19
CA LYS A 224 -14.80 9.64 11.39
C LYS A 224 -13.67 9.50 12.40
N LYS A 225 -12.44 9.91 12.05
CA LYS A 225 -11.22 9.67 12.86
C LYS A 225 -10.99 8.19 13.15
N ILE A 226 -11.45 7.33 12.24
CA ILE A 226 -11.34 5.87 12.34
C ILE A 226 -10.22 5.40 11.43
N LEU A 227 -9.29 4.62 11.98
CA LEU A 227 -8.27 3.96 11.18
C LEU A 227 -8.79 2.61 10.68
N VAL A 228 -9.06 2.54 9.38
CA VAL A 228 -9.45 1.30 8.71
C VAL A 228 -8.22 0.42 8.50
N ARG A 229 -8.29 -0.83 8.95
CA ARG A 229 -7.19 -1.80 8.86
C ARG A 229 -7.43 -2.80 7.74
N GLY A 230 -6.70 -2.65 6.63
CA GLY A 230 -6.76 -3.58 5.50
C GLY A 230 -6.06 -4.91 5.76
N VAL A 231 -6.62 -6.01 5.26
CA VAL A 231 -5.92 -7.30 5.15
C VAL A 231 -5.31 -7.45 3.76
N ALA A 232 -4.06 -7.87 3.67
CA ALA A 232 -3.35 -8.00 2.40
C ALA A 232 -2.57 -9.33 2.32
N HIS A 233 -2.18 -9.74 1.11
CA HIS A 233 -1.43 -10.98 0.90
C HIS A 233 -0.09 -10.97 1.68
N PRO A 234 0.29 -12.06 2.38
CA PRO A 234 1.53 -12.14 3.17
C PRO A 234 2.81 -11.73 2.42
N GLU A 235 2.88 -12.02 1.12
CA GLU A 235 4.03 -11.67 0.26
C GLU A 235 4.29 -10.15 0.22
N LEU A 236 3.26 -9.31 0.41
CA LEU A 236 3.46 -7.85 0.47
C LEU A 236 4.19 -7.41 1.76
N PHE A 237 4.21 -8.26 2.78
CA PHE A 237 4.85 -8.00 4.06
C PHE A 237 6.28 -8.53 4.13
N TRP A 238 6.48 -9.78 3.69
CA TRP A 238 7.72 -10.52 3.84
C TRP A 238 8.42 -10.89 2.52
N GLY A 239 7.77 -10.65 1.38
CA GLY A 239 8.27 -11.00 0.06
C GLY A 239 9.26 -9.99 -0.53
N ASN A 240 9.66 -10.20 -1.77
CA ASN A 240 10.70 -9.39 -2.44
C ASN A 240 10.26 -7.98 -2.89
N PHE A 241 9.09 -7.50 -2.45
CA PHE A 241 8.61 -6.14 -2.74
C PHE A 241 9.30 -5.04 -1.89
N HIS A 242 10.28 -5.41 -1.07
CA HIS A 242 11.08 -4.48 -0.28
C HIS A 242 12.10 -3.73 -1.14
N THR A 243 12.07 -2.39 -1.09
CA THR A 243 13.10 -1.56 -1.71
C THR A 243 14.29 -1.36 -0.76
N SER A 244 15.51 -1.35 -1.29
CA SER A 244 16.68 -0.93 -0.51
C SER A 244 16.80 0.60 -0.39
N SER A 245 15.91 1.35 -1.05
CA SER A 245 15.84 2.82 -0.99
C SER A 245 15.29 3.33 0.35
N ASN A 246 15.65 4.56 0.72
CA ASN A 246 15.07 5.33 1.83
C ASN A 246 13.69 5.91 1.51
N VAL A 247 13.33 6.03 0.23
CA VAL A 247 11.99 6.43 -0.16
C VAL A 247 11.03 5.30 0.15
N PHE A 248 10.09 5.55 1.07
CA PHE A 248 9.05 4.58 1.41
C PHE A 248 8.19 4.33 0.19
N ASN A 249 8.15 3.07 -0.23
CA ASN A 249 7.22 2.66 -1.27
C ASN A 249 5.81 2.48 -0.68
N PHE A 250 4.82 2.30 -1.55
CA PHE A 250 3.45 2.08 -1.14
C PHE A 250 3.28 0.91 -0.15
N PHE A 251 4.00 -0.19 -0.35
CA PHE A 251 3.91 -1.36 0.53
C PHE A 251 4.41 -1.07 1.94
N ASP A 252 5.48 -0.27 2.07
CA ASP A 252 5.99 0.19 3.35
C ASP A 252 4.96 1.09 4.06
N LEU A 253 4.30 1.98 3.32
CA LEU A 253 3.29 2.88 3.87
C LEU A 253 2.00 2.15 4.27
N MET A 254 1.56 1.15 3.51
CA MET A 254 0.43 0.31 3.93
C MET A 254 0.68 -0.31 5.32
N LYS A 255 1.90 -0.77 5.59
CA LYS A 255 2.30 -1.33 6.89
C LYS A 255 2.25 -0.26 7.98
N VAL A 256 2.79 0.93 7.70
CA VAL A 256 2.72 2.09 8.62
C VAL A 256 1.27 2.48 8.93
N MET A 257 0.38 2.40 7.94
CA MET A 257 -1.05 2.70 8.07
C MET A 257 -1.86 1.57 8.71
N GLY A 258 -1.23 0.49 9.16
CA GLY A 258 -1.87 -0.56 9.96
C GLY A 258 -2.45 -1.72 9.17
N ALA A 259 -2.08 -1.87 7.90
CA ALA A 259 -2.37 -3.08 7.14
C ALA A 259 -1.76 -4.32 7.81
N MET A 260 -2.44 -5.45 7.66
CA MET A 260 -2.05 -6.73 8.28
C MET A 260 -2.08 -7.86 7.26
N PRO A 261 -1.24 -8.89 7.42
CA PRO A 261 -1.28 -10.06 6.55
C PRO A 261 -2.59 -10.81 6.76
N VAL A 262 -3.23 -11.22 5.66
CA VAL A 262 -4.45 -12.01 5.69
C VAL A 262 -4.15 -13.36 6.33
N SER A 263 -4.81 -13.59 7.46
CA SER A 263 -4.84 -14.89 8.15
C SER A 263 -6.06 -14.91 9.08
N PRO A 264 -6.63 -16.08 9.38
CA PRO A 264 -7.70 -16.18 10.37
C PRO A 264 -7.30 -15.53 11.70
N LYS A 265 -6.07 -15.77 12.18
CA LYS A 265 -5.57 -15.21 13.44
C LYS A 265 -5.51 -13.67 13.42
N SER A 266 -5.08 -13.06 12.32
CA SER A 266 -5.04 -11.60 12.17
C SER A 266 -6.43 -10.99 12.24
N LEU A 267 -7.38 -11.56 11.50
CA LEU A 267 -8.75 -11.08 11.43
C LEU A 267 -9.46 -11.22 12.78
N LEU A 268 -9.38 -12.40 13.42
CA LEU A 268 -9.96 -12.65 14.74
C LEU A 268 -9.41 -11.65 15.78
N LYS A 269 -8.09 -11.41 15.79
CA LYS A 269 -7.48 -10.45 16.72
C LYS A 269 -7.94 -9.03 16.47
N ALA A 270 -7.98 -8.58 15.22
CA ALA A 270 -8.42 -7.22 14.88
C ALA A 270 -9.88 -6.97 15.29
N LEU A 271 -10.77 -7.95 15.05
CA LEU A 271 -12.17 -7.88 15.49
C LEU A 271 -12.27 -7.91 17.03
N SER A 272 -11.46 -8.72 17.72
CA SER A 272 -11.43 -8.75 19.19
C SER A 272 -11.00 -7.44 19.84
N THR A 273 -10.32 -6.56 19.09
CA THR A 273 -9.91 -5.22 19.54
C THR A 273 -10.85 -4.11 19.05
N ASN A 274 -12.10 -4.45 18.69
CA ASN A 274 -13.12 -3.52 18.21
C ASN A 274 -12.65 -2.63 17.04
N SER A 275 -11.80 -3.16 16.16
CA SER A 275 -11.29 -2.40 15.01
C SER A 275 -12.26 -2.40 13.82
N HIS A 276 -12.16 -1.38 12.97
CA HIS A 276 -12.73 -1.37 11.62
C HIS A 276 -11.76 -2.06 10.67
N VAL A 277 -12.16 -3.21 10.14
CA VAL A 277 -11.34 -4.05 9.27
C VAL A 277 -11.88 -3.98 7.85
N LEU A 278 -10.99 -3.84 6.87
CA LEU A 278 -11.32 -3.85 5.45
C LEU A 278 -10.91 -5.18 4.83
N LEU A 279 -11.88 -5.87 4.25
CA LEU A 279 -11.74 -7.18 3.62
C LEU A 279 -12.29 -7.15 2.20
N TYR A 280 -11.49 -7.64 1.27
CA TYR A 280 -11.92 -7.96 -0.09
C TYR A 280 -11.99 -9.47 -0.24
N PRO A 281 -13.18 -10.09 -0.24
CA PRO A 281 -13.27 -11.54 -0.30
C PRO A 281 -12.68 -12.13 -1.58
N GLY A 282 -12.76 -11.42 -2.71
CA GLY A 282 -12.07 -11.83 -3.95
C GLY A 282 -10.55 -11.62 -3.94
N GLY A 283 -10.02 -10.84 -2.99
CA GLY A 283 -8.59 -10.66 -2.79
C GLY A 283 -7.83 -10.25 -4.06
N ALA A 284 -6.68 -10.90 -4.29
CA ALA A 284 -5.84 -10.61 -5.45
C ALA A 284 -6.55 -10.87 -6.80
N ARG A 285 -7.53 -11.79 -6.86
CA ARG A 285 -8.27 -12.15 -8.09
C ARG A 285 -9.05 -11.00 -8.69
N GLU A 286 -9.58 -10.15 -7.82
CA GLU A 286 -10.27 -8.92 -8.20
C GLU A 286 -9.26 -7.79 -8.48
N ALA A 287 -8.26 -7.60 -7.61
CA ALA A 287 -7.23 -6.57 -7.81
C ALA A 287 -6.39 -6.78 -9.09
N LEU A 288 -6.27 -8.01 -9.58
CA LEU A 288 -5.54 -8.39 -10.79
C LEU A 288 -6.49 -8.94 -11.87
N HIS A 289 -7.71 -8.37 -11.94
CA HIS A 289 -8.71 -8.72 -12.93
C HIS A 289 -8.20 -8.55 -14.38
N ARG A 290 -8.69 -9.41 -15.28
CA ARG A 290 -8.12 -9.64 -16.62
C ARG A 290 -8.94 -9.00 -17.73
N LYS A 291 -8.35 -8.99 -18.93
CA LYS A 291 -9.07 -8.69 -20.16
C LYS A 291 -9.92 -9.89 -20.59
N VAL A 292 -11.13 -9.63 -21.08
CA VAL A 292 -11.95 -10.66 -21.73
C VAL A 292 -11.51 -10.79 -23.20
N ARG A 293 -10.98 -11.96 -23.59
CA ARG A 293 -10.69 -12.28 -25.01
C ARG A 293 -11.88 -13.00 -25.63
N LEU A 294 -12.57 -12.37 -26.58
CA LEU A 294 -13.48 -13.08 -27.49
C LEU A 294 -12.62 -13.88 -28.49
N ARG A 295 -12.63 -15.22 -28.37
CA ARG A 295 -12.04 -16.10 -29.39
C ARG A 295 -13.08 -16.34 -30.48
N PHE A 296 -12.94 -15.67 -31.63
CA PHE A 296 -13.59 -16.14 -32.85
C PHE A 296 -12.80 -17.32 -33.40
N ARG A 297 -13.39 -18.51 -33.40
CA ARG A 297 -12.85 -19.69 -34.09
C ARG A 297 -13.27 -19.56 -35.55
N LEU A 298 -12.46 -18.90 -36.37
CA LEU A 298 -12.62 -18.97 -37.82
C LEU A 298 -12.19 -20.37 -38.26
N TYR A 299 -13.13 -21.18 -38.72
CA TYR A 299 -12.82 -22.40 -39.44
C TYR A 299 -12.14 -22.00 -40.76
N PRO A 300 -11.01 -22.60 -41.14
CA PRO A 300 -10.38 -22.31 -42.42
C PRO A 300 -11.30 -22.83 -43.55
N MET A 301 -11.73 -21.93 -44.43
CA MET A 301 -12.09 -22.32 -45.79
C MET A 301 -10.79 -22.52 -46.58
N GLU A 302 -10.78 -23.52 -47.45
CA GLU A 302 -9.62 -23.95 -48.23
C GLU A 302 -8.99 -22.83 -49.07
N PRO A 303 -7.67 -22.90 -49.31
CA PRO A 303 -6.93 -21.84 -49.97
C PRO A 303 -6.97 -21.99 -51.50
N SER A 304 -7.56 -21.02 -52.18
CA SER A 304 -7.14 -20.69 -53.55
C SER A 304 -6.74 -19.22 -53.59
N TRP A 305 -5.60 -18.99 -54.24
CA TRP A 305 -4.96 -17.70 -54.55
C TRP A 305 -3.89 -17.19 -53.57
N ASN A 306 -2.65 -17.31 -54.06
CA ASN A 306 -1.44 -16.66 -53.56
C ASN A 306 -1.58 -15.14 -53.58
N LEU A 307 -1.43 -14.52 -52.41
CA LEU A 307 -0.84 -13.17 -52.30
C LEU A 307 0.04 -13.15 -51.05
N GLN A 308 1.36 -13.07 -51.26
CA GLN A 308 2.34 -13.00 -50.20
C GLN A 308 2.19 -11.70 -49.39
N SER A 309 2.06 -11.89 -48.08
CA SER A 309 2.36 -10.94 -46.99
C SER A 309 1.60 -9.60 -46.96
N GLY A 310 0.29 -9.68 -46.75
CA GLY A 310 -0.45 -8.63 -46.03
C GLY A 310 -0.42 -8.90 -44.53
N CYS A 311 0.25 -8.05 -43.74
CA CYS A 311 0.05 -8.01 -42.29
C CYS A 311 -1.42 -7.67 -42.01
N LYS A 312 -2.25 -8.68 -41.71
CA LYS A 312 -3.54 -8.47 -41.05
C LYS A 312 -3.29 -8.09 -39.60
N HIS A 313 -3.00 -6.82 -39.37
CA HIS A 313 -3.15 -6.25 -38.06
C HIS A 313 -4.64 -6.29 -37.69
N VAL A 314 -5.00 -7.23 -36.83
CA VAL A 314 -6.27 -7.18 -36.09
C VAL A 314 -6.07 -6.12 -34.99
N PHE A 315 -6.31 -4.87 -35.34
CA PHE A 315 -6.62 -3.83 -34.36
C PHE A 315 -8.12 -3.59 -34.40
N ASP A 316 -8.84 -4.36 -33.61
CA ASP A 316 -9.86 -3.80 -32.74
C ASP A 316 -10.41 -4.86 -31.79
N CYS A 317 -10.47 -4.51 -30.51
CA CYS A 317 -11.44 -5.10 -29.60
C CYS A 317 -11.64 -4.14 -28.43
N VAL A 318 -12.75 -3.39 -28.48
CA VAL A 318 -13.37 -2.78 -27.31
C VAL A 318 -13.85 -3.94 -26.43
N SER A 319 -13.09 -4.29 -25.40
CA SER A 319 -13.54 -5.23 -24.37
C SER A 319 -13.58 -4.54 -23.03
N THR A 320 -14.80 -4.33 -22.54
CA THR A 320 -15.11 -4.17 -21.11
C THR A 320 -14.67 -5.48 -20.42
N GLY A 321 -13.51 -5.42 -19.76
CA GLY A 321 -12.90 -6.58 -19.09
C GLY A 321 -13.69 -7.09 -17.89
N GLU A 322 -13.05 -7.90 -17.04
CA GLU A 322 -13.62 -8.40 -15.77
C GLU A 322 -13.83 -7.29 -14.71
N ALA A 323 -13.77 -6.02 -15.09
CA ALA A 323 -13.95 -4.87 -14.20
C ALA A 323 -15.29 -4.98 -13.46
N TYR A 324 -15.27 -4.66 -12.17
CA TYR A 324 -16.43 -4.65 -11.27
C TYR A 324 -17.13 -6.01 -11.06
N LYS A 325 -16.56 -7.12 -11.55
CA LYS A 325 -17.07 -8.47 -11.24
C LYS A 325 -16.54 -8.96 -9.90
N LEU A 326 -17.40 -9.58 -9.11
CA LEU A 326 -17.04 -10.19 -7.84
C LEU A 326 -16.58 -11.64 -8.03
N PHE A 327 -15.36 -11.93 -7.62
CA PHE A 327 -14.76 -13.27 -7.65
C PHE A 327 -14.58 -13.80 -6.23
N TRP A 328 -15.65 -13.78 -5.44
CA TRP A 328 -15.60 -14.22 -4.05
C TRP A 328 -15.53 -15.75 -3.92
N PRO A 329 -14.87 -16.29 -2.88
CA PRO A 329 -14.79 -17.73 -2.63
C PRO A 329 -16.17 -18.31 -2.30
N ASN A 330 -16.39 -19.59 -2.60
CA ASN A 330 -17.68 -20.25 -2.34
C ASN A 330 -17.98 -20.50 -0.84
N GLN A 331 -17.10 -20.08 0.08
CA GLN A 331 -17.21 -20.37 1.51
C GLN A 331 -17.50 -19.10 2.31
N PRO A 332 -18.48 -19.13 3.25
CA PRO A 332 -18.89 -17.95 4.01
C PRO A 332 -18.02 -17.68 5.25
N GLU A 333 -16.73 -18.03 5.23
CA GLU A 333 -15.91 -18.06 6.45
C GLU A 333 -15.75 -16.67 7.11
N PHE A 334 -15.72 -15.59 6.33
CA PHE A 334 -15.64 -14.26 6.92
C PHE A 334 -16.90 -13.86 7.69
N VAL A 335 -18.07 -14.37 7.30
CA VAL A 335 -19.34 -14.14 8.02
C VAL A 335 -19.29 -14.82 9.37
N ARG A 336 -18.80 -16.07 9.40
CA ARG A 336 -18.64 -16.84 10.64
C ARG A 336 -17.66 -16.16 11.58
N PHE A 337 -16.54 -15.65 11.07
CA PHE A 337 -15.57 -14.87 11.87
C PHE A 337 -16.17 -13.56 12.38
N ALA A 338 -16.98 -12.86 11.58
CA ALA A 338 -17.65 -11.64 12.01
C ALA A 338 -18.69 -11.92 13.11
N ALA A 339 -19.49 -12.98 12.94
CA ALA A 339 -20.52 -13.40 13.89
C ALA A 339 -19.93 -13.76 15.26
N GLN A 340 -18.76 -14.42 15.29
CA GLN A 340 -18.07 -14.78 16.54
C GLN A 340 -17.81 -13.58 17.47
N PHE A 341 -17.68 -12.36 16.93
CA PHE A 341 -17.45 -11.13 17.70
C PHE A 341 -18.67 -10.19 17.71
N GLY A 342 -19.82 -10.64 17.21
CA GLY A 342 -20.99 -9.78 17.03
C GLY A 342 -20.71 -8.57 16.14
N ALA A 343 -19.77 -8.69 15.20
CA ALA A 343 -19.33 -7.59 14.36
C ALA A 343 -20.43 -7.13 13.40
N THR A 344 -20.37 -5.87 13.00
CA THR A 344 -21.26 -5.34 11.97
C THR A 344 -20.58 -5.44 10.61
N ILE A 345 -21.19 -6.17 9.67
CA ILE A 345 -20.72 -6.22 8.28
C ILE A 345 -21.29 -4.99 7.55
N VAL A 346 -20.43 -4.22 6.89
CA VAL A 346 -20.85 -3.10 6.05
C VAL A 346 -20.42 -3.42 4.61
N PRO A 347 -21.35 -3.92 3.77
CA PRO A 347 -21.09 -4.13 2.36
C PRO A 347 -20.89 -2.77 1.66
N PHE A 348 -19.96 -2.67 0.72
CA PHE A 348 -19.76 -1.45 -0.07
C PHE A 348 -19.32 -1.74 -1.50
N GLY A 349 -19.68 -0.84 -2.42
CA GLY A 349 -19.19 -0.84 -3.80
C GLY A 349 -18.22 0.33 -4.04
N ALA A 350 -17.18 0.08 -4.84
CA ALA A 350 -16.20 1.07 -5.30
C ALA A 350 -16.10 1.06 -6.83
N VAL A 351 -16.17 2.25 -7.45
CA VAL A 351 -16.18 2.44 -8.91
C VAL A 351 -15.27 3.59 -9.32
N GLY A 352 -14.58 3.47 -10.46
CA GLY A 352 -13.84 4.54 -11.14
C GLY A 352 -12.44 4.17 -11.60
N GLU A 353 -11.96 2.95 -11.36
CA GLU A 353 -10.67 2.44 -11.87
C GLU A 353 -10.58 2.51 -13.40
N ASP A 354 -11.69 2.25 -14.08
CA ASP A 354 -11.81 2.22 -15.54
C ASP A 354 -11.66 3.60 -16.17
N ASP A 355 -11.90 4.65 -15.38
CA ASP A 355 -11.67 6.04 -15.76
C ASP A 355 -10.20 6.49 -15.51
N MET A 356 -9.41 5.72 -14.75
CA MET A 356 -8.01 6.06 -14.45
C MET A 356 -7.04 5.42 -15.43
N ALA A 357 -7.21 4.14 -15.71
CA ALA A 357 -6.25 3.36 -16.49
C ALA A 357 -6.94 2.33 -17.36
N LYS A 358 -6.31 2.02 -18.49
CA LYS A 358 -6.66 0.90 -19.36
C LYS A 358 -5.61 -0.19 -19.16
N VAL A 359 -6.02 -1.39 -18.76
CA VAL A 359 -5.14 -2.57 -18.79
C VAL A 359 -4.78 -2.85 -20.25
N VAL A 360 -3.48 -3.03 -20.53
CA VAL A 360 -2.92 -3.33 -21.86
C VAL A 360 -2.29 -4.72 -21.91
N PHE A 361 -1.60 -5.12 -20.85
CA PHE A 361 -0.99 -6.45 -20.72
C PHE A 361 -1.45 -7.11 -19.42
N ASP A 362 -2.08 -8.28 -19.51
CA ASP A 362 -2.33 -9.15 -18.36
C ASP A 362 -1.24 -10.22 -18.23
N TYR A 363 -1.33 -11.06 -17.19
CA TYR A 363 -0.37 -12.13 -16.92
C TYR A 363 -0.10 -13.01 -18.15
N TYR A 364 -1.15 -13.42 -18.85
CA TYR A 364 -1.00 -14.34 -19.98
C TYR A 364 -0.34 -13.70 -21.18
N ASP A 365 -0.50 -12.38 -21.35
CA ASP A 365 0.21 -11.65 -22.39
C ASP A 365 1.70 -11.54 -22.06
N TYR A 366 2.06 -11.31 -20.79
CA TYR A 366 3.44 -11.34 -20.32
C TYR A 366 4.11 -12.70 -20.55
N MET A 367 3.42 -13.79 -20.23
CA MET A 367 3.96 -15.15 -20.37
C MET A 367 4.22 -15.57 -21.82
N LYS A 368 3.64 -14.87 -22.80
CA LYS A 368 3.88 -15.12 -24.23
C LYS A 368 5.13 -14.44 -24.77
N ILE A 369 5.73 -13.51 -24.03
CA ILE A 369 6.95 -12.80 -24.42
C ILE A 369 8.15 -13.55 -23.82
N PRO A 370 8.99 -14.26 -24.61
CA PRO A 370 9.99 -15.19 -24.08
C PRO A 370 10.95 -14.55 -23.06
N MET A 371 11.55 -13.40 -23.40
CA MET A 371 12.50 -12.69 -22.53
C MET A 371 11.88 -12.17 -21.22
N LEU A 372 10.57 -11.91 -21.22
CA LEU A 372 9.85 -11.36 -20.08
C LEU A 372 9.29 -12.47 -19.18
N ASN A 373 8.89 -13.58 -19.78
CA ASN A 373 8.50 -14.81 -19.10
C ASN A 373 9.64 -15.33 -18.21
N ASP A 374 10.88 -15.41 -18.74
CA ASP A 374 12.03 -15.89 -17.97
C ASP A 374 12.33 -14.99 -16.77
N ARG A 375 12.25 -13.66 -16.95
CA ARG A 375 12.46 -12.68 -15.89
C ARG A 375 11.36 -12.72 -14.83
N ILE A 376 10.11 -12.94 -15.21
CA ILE A 376 8.98 -13.09 -14.28
C ILE A 376 9.12 -14.40 -13.49
N LYS A 377 9.43 -15.51 -14.16
CA LYS A 377 9.71 -16.81 -13.51
C LYS A 377 10.88 -16.74 -12.53
N GLU A 378 11.92 -15.98 -12.85
CA GLU A 378 13.08 -15.79 -11.96
C GLU A 378 12.70 -15.01 -10.71
N VAL A 379 11.92 -13.92 -10.83
CA VAL A 379 11.40 -13.16 -9.68
C VAL A 379 10.50 -14.03 -8.80
N ILE A 380 9.67 -14.90 -9.40
CA ILE A 380 8.80 -15.83 -8.68
C ILE A 380 9.63 -16.93 -7.98
N ARG A 381 10.61 -17.54 -8.66
CA ARG A 381 11.47 -18.59 -8.10
C ARG A 381 12.41 -18.09 -6.99
N SER A 382 12.87 -16.85 -7.08
CA SER A 382 13.80 -16.24 -6.12
C SER A 382 13.12 -15.62 -4.90
N GLY A 383 11.78 -15.57 -4.86
CA GLY A 383 11.01 -14.90 -3.80
C GLY A 383 9.86 -15.67 -3.17
N GLY A 384 9.35 -16.74 -3.80
CA GLY A 384 8.15 -17.41 -3.30
C GLY A 384 8.38 -18.21 -2.01
N VAL A 385 7.95 -17.67 -0.86
CA VAL A 385 7.53 -18.55 0.24
C VAL A 385 6.31 -19.31 -0.27
N GLN A 386 6.43 -20.62 -0.48
CA GLN A 386 5.27 -21.48 -0.77
C GLN A 386 4.39 -21.56 0.48
N ILE A 387 3.57 -20.53 0.71
CA ILE A 387 2.47 -20.64 1.67
C ILE A 387 1.42 -21.51 0.98
N ARG A 388 1.29 -22.73 1.51
CA ARG A 388 0.33 -23.75 1.09
C ARG A 388 -1.07 -23.24 1.38
N ASP A 389 -1.59 -22.37 0.51
CA ASP A 389 -2.94 -21.85 0.65
C ASP A 389 -3.91 -23.00 0.31
N LYS A 390 -4.66 -23.45 1.31
CA LYS A 390 -5.62 -24.57 1.18
C LYS A 390 -6.91 -24.17 0.45
N ALA A 391 -7.00 -22.92 -0.02
CA ALA A 391 -8.10 -22.50 -0.86
C ALA A 391 -8.14 -23.37 -2.14
N LYS A 392 -9.32 -23.88 -2.50
CA LYS A 392 -9.58 -24.52 -3.80
C LYS A 392 -10.49 -23.58 -4.60
N GLY A 393 -10.20 -23.37 -5.88
CA GLY A 393 -11.02 -22.55 -6.79
C GLY A 393 -10.25 -21.39 -7.43
N GLU A 394 -10.94 -20.51 -8.17
CA GLU A 394 -10.35 -19.41 -8.96
C GLU A 394 -9.63 -18.33 -8.13
N VAL A 395 -9.85 -18.32 -6.81
CA VAL A 395 -9.23 -17.40 -5.84
C VAL A 395 -7.93 -17.98 -5.26
N ALA A 396 -7.66 -19.28 -5.46
CA ALA A 396 -6.50 -19.95 -4.92
C ALA A 396 -5.24 -19.67 -5.75
N SER A 397 -4.19 -19.20 -5.07
CA SER A 397 -2.84 -18.98 -5.61
C SER A 397 -2.80 -18.17 -6.91
N GLN A 398 -3.02 -16.86 -6.80
CA GLN A 398 -2.61 -15.95 -7.87
C GLN A 398 -1.17 -15.51 -7.68
N GLU A 399 -0.36 -15.66 -8.73
CA GLU A 399 0.96 -15.07 -8.78
C GLU A 399 0.80 -13.55 -8.86
N ILE A 400 1.34 -12.84 -7.86
CA ILE A 400 1.27 -11.38 -7.80
C ILE A 400 2.18 -10.82 -8.88
N PHE A 401 1.58 -10.26 -9.93
CA PHE A 401 2.28 -9.52 -10.98
C PHE A 401 1.60 -8.15 -11.15
N ILE A 402 2.34 -7.16 -11.64
CA ILE A 402 1.78 -5.85 -11.95
C ILE A 402 1.35 -5.85 -13.42
N PRO A 403 0.06 -5.70 -13.76
CA PRO A 403 -0.41 -5.58 -15.14
C PRO A 403 0.20 -4.36 -15.85
N GLY A 404 0.44 -4.49 -17.15
CA GLY A 404 0.86 -3.37 -17.99
C GLY A 404 -0.36 -2.50 -18.32
N MET A 405 -0.29 -1.19 -18.08
CA MET A 405 -1.43 -0.28 -18.21
C MET A 405 -1.06 1.01 -18.94
N ILE A 406 -2.05 1.63 -19.59
CA ILE A 406 -1.97 2.97 -20.16
C ILE A 406 -2.89 3.90 -19.36
N PRO A 407 -2.40 5.06 -18.86
CA PRO A 407 -3.23 6.04 -18.17
C PRO A 407 -4.28 6.66 -19.10
N LYS A 408 -5.46 6.99 -18.56
CA LYS A 408 -6.52 7.75 -19.24
C LYS A 408 -6.64 9.18 -18.68
N ILE A 409 -7.44 10.03 -19.34
CA ILE A 409 -7.87 11.30 -18.74
C ILE A 409 -8.67 10.96 -17.47
N PRO A 410 -8.23 11.41 -16.29
CA PRO A 410 -8.79 10.87 -15.05
C PRO A 410 -10.26 11.25 -14.83
N GLY A 411 -11.11 10.24 -14.61
CA GLY A 411 -12.42 10.39 -13.98
C GLY A 411 -12.38 10.60 -12.47
N ARG A 412 -13.36 10.07 -11.73
CA ARG A 412 -13.51 10.19 -10.26
C ARG A 412 -13.75 8.82 -9.64
N PHE A 413 -13.33 8.64 -8.38
CA PHE A 413 -13.71 7.46 -7.60
C PHE A 413 -14.99 7.69 -6.82
N TYR A 414 -15.84 6.66 -6.79
CA TYR A 414 -17.11 6.67 -6.09
C TYR A 414 -17.21 5.48 -5.15
N TYR A 415 -17.75 5.71 -3.96
CA TYR A 415 -17.96 4.71 -2.94
C TYR A 415 -19.39 4.78 -2.42
N LEU A 416 -20.05 3.64 -2.30
CA LEU A 416 -21.36 3.53 -1.66
C LEU A 416 -21.31 2.42 -0.62
N PHE A 417 -21.45 2.80 0.64
CA PHE A 417 -21.63 1.87 1.75
C PHE A 417 -23.11 1.52 1.87
N GLY A 418 -23.41 0.23 1.73
CA GLY A 418 -24.74 -0.32 1.87
C GLY A 418 -25.23 -0.32 3.32
N LYS A 419 -26.42 -0.89 3.54
CA LYS A 419 -27.00 -0.95 4.89
C LYS A 419 -26.16 -1.88 5.79
N PRO A 420 -25.78 -1.46 7.00
CA PRO A 420 -25.04 -2.32 7.93
C PRO A 420 -25.83 -3.56 8.34
N ILE A 421 -25.18 -4.73 8.31
CA ILE A 421 -25.71 -6.03 8.73
C ILE A 421 -25.16 -6.32 10.13
N LYS A 422 -26.01 -6.16 11.15
CA LYS A 422 -25.64 -6.37 12.56
C LYS A 422 -25.67 -7.88 12.87
N LEU A 423 -24.55 -8.43 13.35
CA LEU A 423 -24.45 -9.85 13.75
C LEU A 423 -24.43 -10.06 15.27
N LYS A 424 -24.61 -9.00 16.06
CA LYS A 424 -24.70 -9.10 17.52
C LYS A 424 -25.90 -9.99 17.90
N GLY A 425 -25.68 -11.03 18.71
CA GLY A 425 -26.70 -12.01 19.06
C GLY A 425 -26.98 -13.07 17.98
N ARG A 426 -26.07 -13.20 17.00
CA ARG A 426 -26.13 -14.20 15.91
C ARG A 426 -24.97 -15.20 15.98
N GLU A 427 -24.62 -15.63 17.19
CA GLU A 427 -23.57 -16.62 17.43
C GLU A 427 -23.90 -17.99 16.80
N ASP A 428 -25.19 -18.24 16.50
CA ASP A 428 -25.68 -19.40 15.73
C ASP A 428 -24.96 -19.56 14.39
N LEU A 429 -24.59 -18.45 13.74
CA LEU A 429 -23.92 -18.42 12.45
C LEU A 429 -22.52 -19.05 12.48
N VAL A 430 -21.89 -19.15 13.66
CA VAL A 430 -20.56 -19.75 13.78
C VAL A 430 -20.61 -21.23 13.43
N GLU A 431 -21.65 -21.94 13.85
CA GLU A 431 -21.83 -23.38 13.62
C GLU A 431 -22.72 -23.66 12.40
N ASN A 432 -23.74 -22.83 12.18
CA ASN A 432 -24.68 -23.00 11.07
C ASN A 432 -24.14 -22.43 9.75
N ARG A 433 -23.55 -23.30 8.93
CA ARG A 433 -22.98 -22.92 7.62
C ARG A 433 -24.03 -22.44 6.62
N GLU A 434 -25.26 -22.93 6.68
CA GLU A 434 -26.32 -22.55 5.73
C GLU A 434 -26.79 -21.13 6.00
N SER A 435 -27.13 -20.80 7.26
CA SER A 435 -27.49 -19.43 7.64
C SER A 435 -26.33 -18.45 7.46
N ALA A 436 -25.09 -18.88 7.68
CA ALA A 436 -23.91 -18.04 7.37
C ALA A 436 -23.80 -17.79 5.85
N ASN A 437 -24.16 -18.77 5.03
CA ASN A 437 -24.18 -18.62 3.57
C ASN A 437 -25.28 -17.65 3.09
N GLU A 438 -26.44 -17.61 3.74
CA GLU A 438 -27.48 -16.63 3.44
C GLU A 438 -26.99 -15.19 3.67
N VAL A 439 -26.37 -14.93 4.82
CA VAL A 439 -25.78 -13.61 5.14
C VAL A 439 -24.64 -13.27 4.18
N TYR A 440 -23.83 -14.26 3.79
CA TYR A 440 -22.77 -14.10 2.81
C TYR A 440 -23.33 -13.68 1.44
N LEU A 441 -24.38 -14.36 0.97
CA LEU A 441 -25.05 -14.03 -0.30
C LEU A 441 -25.75 -12.66 -0.23
N GLN A 442 -26.35 -12.32 0.91
CA GLN A 442 -26.92 -10.99 1.15
C GLN A 442 -25.85 -9.90 1.04
N ALA A 443 -24.69 -10.08 1.69
CA ALA A 443 -23.59 -9.13 1.61
C ALA A 443 -23.07 -8.99 0.17
N LYS A 444 -22.92 -10.10 -0.56
CA LYS A 444 -22.48 -10.09 -1.97
C LYS A 444 -23.48 -9.34 -2.86
N ALA A 445 -24.77 -9.64 -2.75
CA ALA A 445 -25.83 -8.99 -3.52
C ALA A 445 -25.90 -7.48 -3.23
N GLU A 446 -25.68 -7.08 -1.98
CA GLU A 446 -25.65 -5.67 -1.59
C GLU A 446 -24.43 -4.93 -2.17
N VAL A 447 -23.26 -5.58 -2.26
CA VAL A 447 -22.09 -5.04 -2.96
C VAL A 447 -22.38 -4.86 -4.46
N GLU A 448 -22.97 -5.85 -5.12
CA GLU A 448 -23.37 -5.77 -6.53
C GLU A 448 -24.39 -4.64 -6.77
N ARG A 449 -25.36 -4.49 -5.86
CA ARG A 449 -26.33 -3.38 -5.88
C ARG A 449 -25.64 -2.03 -5.76
N CYS A 450 -24.68 -1.90 -4.84
CA CYS A 450 -23.92 -0.66 -4.66
C CYS A 450 -23.12 -0.30 -5.91
N ILE A 451 -22.42 -1.27 -6.50
CA ILE A 451 -21.68 -1.10 -7.76
C ILE A 451 -22.62 -0.66 -8.89
N GLY A 452 -23.75 -1.35 -9.07
CA GLY A 452 -24.73 -1.04 -10.12
C GLY A 452 -25.32 0.37 -9.97
N TYR A 453 -25.64 0.78 -8.73
CA TYR A 453 -26.09 2.14 -8.44
C TYR A 453 -25.03 3.18 -8.82
N LEU A 454 -23.77 2.97 -8.42
CA LEU A 454 -22.67 3.90 -8.70
C LEU A 454 -22.36 4.01 -10.20
N LEU A 455 -22.35 2.88 -10.92
CA LEU A 455 -22.13 2.85 -12.37
C LEU A 455 -23.21 3.64 -13.12
N LYS A 456 -24.45 3.62 -12.64
CA LYS A 456 -25.54 4.43 -13.21
C LYS A 456 -25.41 5.91 -12.83
N LYS A 457 -25.20 6.19 -11.55
CA LYS A 457 -25.22 7.56 -11.02
C LYS A 457 -24.01 8.40 -11.40
N ARG A 458 -22.84 7.79 -11.62
CA ARG A 458 -21.64 8.51 -12.06
C ARG A 458 -21.81 9.19 -13.42
N GLU A 459 -22.73 8.72 -14.27
CA GLU A 459 -23.04 9.35 -15.56
C GLU A 459 -23.77 10.69 -15.39
N GLU A 460 -24.44 10.90 -14.25
CA GLU A 460 -25.09 12.16 -13.88
C GLU A 460 -24.10 13.16 -13.23
N ASP A 461 -22.83 12.80 -13.01
CA ASP A 461 -21.84 13.67 -12.36
C ASP A 461 -21.23 14.69 -13.34
N PRO A 462 -21.58 16.00 -13.24
CA PRO A 462 -21.03 17.02 -14.13
C PRO A 462 -19.52 17.21 -13.91
N PHE A 463 -19.00 16.77 -12.78
CA PHE A 463 -17.60 16.84 -12.40
C PHE A 463 -16.90 15.49 -12.49
N ARG A 464 -17.43 14.51 -13.26
CA ARG A 464 -16.71 13.25 -13.54
C ARG A 464 -15.42 13.49 -14.30
N SER A 465 -15.40 14.41 -15.27
CA SER A 465 -14.19 14.79 -16.00
C SER A 465 -13.29 15.71 -15.18
N ILE A 466 -11.98 15.48 -15.23
CA ILE A 466 -10.98 16.34 -14.57
C ILE A 466 -11.01 17.79 -15.08
N ILE A 467 -11.40 18.01 -16.34
CA ILE A 467 -11.48 19.34 -16.95
C ILE A 467 -12.54 20.18 -16.24
N ASN A 468 -13.71 19.61 -15.97
CA ASN A 468 -14.79 20.32 -15.29
C ASN A 468 -14.44 20.60 -13.81
N ARG A 469 -13.72 19.67 -13.15
CA ARG A 469 -13.21 19.90 -11.78
C ARG A 469 -12.19 21.04 -11.73
N LEU A 470 -11.32 21.10 -12.74
CA LEU A 470 -10.34 22.16 -12.90
C LEU A 470 -11.00 23.53 -13.04
N ILE A 471 -12.01 23.64 -13.91
CA ILE A 471 -12.79 24.86 -14.09
C ILE A 471 -13.45 25.28 -12.77
N TYR A 472 -14.11 24.35 -12.06
CA TYR A 472 -14.76 24.65 -10.79
C TYR A 472 -13.79 25.20 -9.73
N ARG A 473 -12.61 24.58 -9.60
CA ARG A 473 -11.57 25.03 -8.65
C ARG A 473 -11.16 26.48 -8.87
N THR A 474 -11.06 26.91 -10.13
CA THR A 474 -10.66 28.27 -10.48
C THR A 474 -11.60 29.32 -9.89
N PHE A 475 -12.87 28.95 -9.63
CA PHE A 475 -13.90 29.91 -9.23
C PHE A 475 -14.53 29.66 -7.83
N HIS A 476 -14.59 28.43 -7.30
CA HIS A 476 -15.52 28.07 -6.21
C HIS A 476 -14.95 27.17 -5.09
N ALA A 477 -13.79 27.52 -4.51
CA ALA A 477 -13.21 26.90 -3.28
C ALA A 477 -12.36 25.60 -3.48
N PRO A 478 -11.80 24.98 -2.41
CA PRO A 478 -10.78 23.93 -2.56
C PRO A 478 -11.37 22.58 -3.02
N LEU A 479 -10.60 21.89 -3.87
CA LEU A 479 -11.00 20.70 -4.67
C LEU A 479 -11.69 19.54 -3.93
N HIS A 480 -11.38 19.33 -2.65
CA HIS A 480 -11.99 18.26 -1.85
C HIS A 480 -13.48 18.51 -1.56
N GLN A 481 -13.99 19.69 -1.90
CA GLN A 481 -15.39 20.07 -1.77
C GLN A 481 -16.13 20.08 -3.10
N VAL A 482 -15.47 19.73 -4.22
CA VAL A 482 -16.12 19.70 -5.54
C VAL A 482 -17.33 18.77 -5.47
N PRO A 483 -18.54 19.26 -5.77
CA PRO A 483 -19.74 18.44 -5.68
C PRO A 483 -19.70 17.29 -6.67
N SER A 484 -20.57 16.31 -6.44
CA SER A 484 -20.85 15.18 -7.32
C SER A 484 -22.36 15.12 -7.55
N PHE A 485 -22.86 14.03 -8.13
CA PHE A 485 -24.28 13.78 -8.23
C PHE A 485 -24.95 13.79 -6.85
N LYS A 486 -26.25 14.08 -6.84
CA LYS A 486 -27.08 13.97 -5.63
C LYS A 486 -27.60 12.53 -5.52
N PRO A 487 -27.48 11.89 -4.35
CA PRO A 487 -27.87 10.50 -4.14
C PRO A 487 -29.37 10.26 -4.21
#